data_AF-A0A4V0I1J7-F1
#
_entry.id   AF-A0A4V0I1J7-F1
#
_cell.length_a   1.000
_cell.length_b   1.000
_cell.length_c   1.000
_cell.angle_alpha   90.00
_cell.angle_beta   90.00
_cell.angle_gamma   90.00
#
_symmetry.space_group_name_H-M   'P 1'
#
loop_
_entity.id
_entity.type
_entity.pdbx_description
1 polymer ?
#
loop_
_entity_poly.entity_id
_entity_poly.type
_entity_poly.pdbx_seq_one_letter_code
_entity_poly.pdbx_strand_id
1 'polypeptide(L)'
;MTAGDTMASDVAKAAQLFLAHAGFVRGVALRHAPYPGLADDVAQQVLVEFLARAGERDLTTDVRPLLAAMTRTVALRLWRERTREMPDVLRRLAEHVQRLAEQRDAEPEYDDELAALRRCLDRLPDKSRELIDQYYFADRSAAAIGEHLGTRADTVCRAISRVREKLRDCISRSLKRESPDA
;
A
#
# COMPACT_ATOMS: atom_id res chain seq x y z
N MET A 1 29.18 -17.13 20.61
CA MET A 1 28.26 -16.85 19.49
C MET A 1 27.70 -18.17 19.04
N THR A 2 26.53 -18.51 19.58
CA THR A 2 25.83 -19.76 19.28
C THR A 2 24.93 -19.56 18.06
N ALA A 3 24.62 -20.61 17.31
CA ALA A 3 23.77 -20.56 16.11
C ALA A 3 22.40 -19.84 16.33
N GLY A 4 21.91 -19.81 17.58
CA GLY A 4 20.71 -19.06 17.96
C GLY A 4 20.86 -17.53 17.89
N ASP A 5 22.06 -16.98 18.11
CA ASP A 5 22.30 -15.52 18.03
C ASP A 5 22.28 -15.03 16.57
N THR A 6 22.79 -15.86 15.64
CA THR A 6 22.81 -15.56 14.21
C THR A 6 21.40 -15.57 13.63
N MET A 7 20.60 -16.59 13.95
CA MET A 7 19.21 -16.70 13.50
C MET A 7 18.35 -15.52 13.98
N ALA A 8 18.51 -15.10 15.24
CA ALA A 8 17.79 -13.95 15.79
C ALA A 8 18.16 -12.64 15.08
N SER A 9 19.44 -12.46 14.74
CA SER A 9 19.92 -11.33 13.94
C SER A 9 19.31 -11.31 12.53
N ASP A 10 19.22 -12.46 11.87
CA ASP A 10 18.75 -12.54 10.49
C ASP A 10 17.24 -12.28 10.39
N VAL A 11 16.45 -12.78 11.35
CA VAL A 11 15.03 -12.48 11.49
C VAL A 11 14.80 -10.98 11.73
N ALA A 12 15.62 -10.34 12.57
CA ALA A 12 15.51 -8.90 12.82
C ALA A 12 15.80 -8.06 11.57
N LYS A 13 16.82 -8.41 10.79
CA LYS A 13 17.13 -7.76 9.50
C LYS A 13 16.00 -7.94 8.49
N ALA A 14 15.45 -9.15 8.38
CA ALA A 14 14.32 -9.42 7.51
C ALA A 14 13.07 -8.61 7.92
N ALA A 15 12.78 -8.49 9.22
CA ALA A 15 11.68 -7.67 9.70
C ALA A 15 11.85 -6.19 9.31
N GLN A 16 13.05 -5.63 9.50
CA GLN A 16 13.33 -4.25 9.08
C GLN A 16 13.18 -4.06 7.57
N LEU A 17 13.69 -5.02 6.79
CA LEU A 17 13.59 -4.99 5.34
C LEU A 17 12.14 -5.05 4.85
N PHE A 18 11.30 -5.89 5.49
CA PHE A 18 9.88 -5.96 5.20
C PHE A 18 9.17 -4.66 5.57
N LEU A 19 9.43 -4.10 6.76
CA LEU A 19 8.79 -2.87 7.23
C LEU A 19 9.08 -1.69 6.29
N ALA A 20 10.29 -1.62 5.71
CA ALA A 20 10.62 -0.64 4.67
C ALA A 20 9.78 -0.77 3.39
N HIS A 21 9.14 -1.92 3.17
CA HIS A 21 8.29 -2.23 2.01
C HIS A 21 6.82 -2.46 2.37
N ALA A 22 6.39 -2.20 3.62
CA ALA A 22 5.04 -2.50 4.07
C ALA A 22 3.95 -1.80 3.25
N GLY A 23 4.19 -0.55 2.82
CA GLY A 23 3.26 0.18 1.95
C GLY A 23 3.12 -0.44 0.56
N PHE A 24 4.22 -0.97 0.00
CA PHE A 24 4.20 -1.68 -1.28
C PHE A 24 3.39 -2.98 -1.18
N VAL A 25 3.63 -3.77 -0.12
CA VAL A 25 2.87 -5.00 0.14
C VAL A 25 1.39 -4.71 0.28
N ARG A 26 0.99 -3.70 1.06
CA ARG A 26 -0.43 -3.31 1.18
C ARG A 26 -1.03 -2.88 -0.16
N GLY A 27 -0.27 -2.16 -0.98
CA GLY A 27 -0.71 -1.77 -2.33
C GLY A 27 -0.99 -2.98 -3.22
N VAL A 28 -0.09 -3.95 -3.25
CA VAL A 28 -0.27 -5.21 -3.99
C VAL A 28 -1.44 -6.03 -3.41
N ALA A 29 -1.59 -6.06 -2.08
CA ALA A 29 -2.69 -6.75 -1.41
C ALA A 29 -4.06 -6.17 -1.80
N LEU A 30 -4.21 -4.84 -1.77
CA LEU A 30 -5.46 -4.15 -2.14
C LEU A 30 -5.87 -4.42 -3.59
N ARG A 31 -4.90 -4.61 -4.49
CA ARG A 31 -5.17 -4.97 -5.88
C ARG A 31 -5.87 -6.33 -5.99
N HIS A 32 -5.38 -7.33 -5.26
CA HIS A 32 -5.89 -8.70 -5.38
C HIS A 32 -7.02 -9.04 -4.39
N ALA A 33 -7.14 -8.28 -3.31
CA ALA A 33 -8.09 -8.50 -2.23
C ALA A 33 -8.73 -7.18 -1.75
N PRO A 34 -9.59 -6.53 -2.55
CA PRO A 34 -10.19 -5.23 -2.25
C PRO A 34 -11.34 -5.35 -1.23
N TYR A 35 -11.02 -5.77 0.00
CA TYR A 35 -11.95 -5.83 1.14
C TYR A 35 -11.35 -5.11 2.35
N PRO A 36 -12.13 -4.31 3.10
CA PRO A 36 -11.65 -3.63 4.30
C PRO A 36 -11.01 -4.61 5.30
N GLY A 37 -9.79 -4.33 5.75
CA GLY A 37 -9.04 -5.17 6.69
C GLY A 37 -8.29 -6.35 6.06
N LEU A 38 -8.77 -6.88 4.91
CA LEU A 38 -8.13 -8.04 4.28
C LEU A 38 -6.72 -7.73 3.76
N ALA A 39 -6.45 -6.48 3.39
CA ALA A 39 -5.11 -6.06 2.98
C ALA A 39 -4.10 -6.10 4.15
N ASP A 40 -4.54 -5.79 5.37
CA ASP A 40 -3.68 -5.88 6.56
C ASP A 40 -3.46 -7.33 6.96
N ASP A 41 -4.49 -8.19 6.87
CA ASP A 41 -4.37 -9.64 7.08
C ASP A 41 -3.37 -10.27 6.09
N VAL A 42 -3.46 -9.88 4.81
CA VAL A 42 -2.50 -10.29 3.79
C VAL A 42 -1.10 -9.82 4.15
N ALA A 43 -0.91 -8.55 4.51
CA ALA A 43 0.41 -8.02 4.86
C ALA A 43 1.02 -8.75 6.07
N GLN A 44 0.22 -9.03 7.09
CA GLN A 44 0.64 -9.79 8.27
C GLN A 44 1.06 -11.21 7.90
N GLN A 45 0.27 -11.90 7.06
CA GLN A 45 0.58 -13.25 6.62
C GLN A 45 1.84 -13.28 5.74
N VAL A 46 2.04 -12.31 4.85
CA VAL A 46 3.27 -12.19 4.06
C VAL A 46 4.47 -11.94 4.96
N LEU A 47 4.35 -11.11 6.01
CA LEU A 47 5.42 -10.90 6.98
C LEU A 47 5.84 -12.22 7.64
N VAL A 48 4.88 -13.01 8.14
CA VAL A 48 5.16 -14.31 8.77
C VAL A 48 5.88 -15.25 7.80
N GLU A 49 5.37 -15.37 6.57
CA GLU A 49 5.97 -16.21 5.52
C GLU A 49 7.35 -15.69 5.07
N PHE A 50 7.59 -14.37 5.12
CA PHE A 50 8.87 -13.75 4.79
C PHE A 50 9.91 -13.99 5.87
N LEU A 51 9.55 -13.80 7.15
CA LEU A 51 10.43 -14.06 8.28
C LEU A 51 10.83 -15.53 8.40
N ALA A 52 9.92 -16.44 8.07
CA ALA A 52 10.23 -17.87 8.05
C ALA A 52 11.36 -18.22 7.06
N ARG A 53 11.54 -17.42 6.00
CA ARG A 53 12.60 -17.62 5.00
C ARG A 53 13.93 -16.97 5.36
N ALA A 54 13.96 -16.14 6.41
CA ALA A 54 15.15 -15.35 6.79
C ALA A 54 16.33 -16.22 7.25
N GLY A 55 16.08 -17.43 7.75
CA GLY A 55 17.13 -18.38 8.14
C GLY A 55 17.60 -19.29 7.00
N GLU A 56 16.90 -19.31 5.86
CA GLU A 56 17.15 -20.26 4.77
C GLU A 56 17.90 -19.63 3.59
N ARG A 57 17.66 -18.34 3.32
CA ARG A 57 18.21 -17.63 2.15
C ARG A 57 18.43 -16.15 2.46
N ASP A 58 19.35 -15.53 1.73
CA ASP A 58 19.51 -14.08 1.73
C ASP A 58 18.30 -13.42 1.04
N LEU A 59 17.54 -12.64 1.80
CA LEU A 59 16.32 -11.96 1.36
C LEU A 59 16.58 -10.54 0.86
N THR A 60 17.84 -10.08 0.81
CA THR A 60 18.18 -8.70 0.42
C THR A 60 18.22 -8.49 -1.10
N THR A 61 18.32 -9.56 -1.89
CA THR A 61 18.31 -9.50 -3.35
C THR A 61 16.88 -9.65 -3.87
N ASP A 62 16.47 -8.77 -4.80
CA ASP A 62 15.15 -8.82 -5.47
C ASP A 62 13.93 -8.81 -4.52
N VAL A 63 14.05 -8.07 -3.41
CA VAL A 63 13.03 -8.00 -2.34
C VAL A 63 11.65 -7.62 -2.88
N ARG A 64 11.58 -6.64 -3.79
CA ARG A 64 10.31 -6.15 -4.33
C ARG A 64 9.60 -7.20 -5.20
N PRO A 65 10.24 -7.78 -6.24
CA PRO A 65 9.64 -8.90 -6.98
C PRO A 65 9.21 -10.07 -6.09
N LEU A 66 10.05 -10.43 -5.11
CA LEU A 66 9.73 -11.48 -4.15
C LEU A 66 8.48 -11.16 -3.34
N LEU A 67 8.43 -9.96 -2.73
CA LEU A 67 7.28 -9.51 -1.96
C LEU A 67 6.02 -9.40 -2.83
N ALA A 68 6.12 -8.97 -4.08
CA ALA A 68 4.99 -8.93 -5.00
C ALA A 68 4.42 -10.32 -5.25
N ALA A 69 5.27 -11.30 -5.56
CA ALA A 69 4.87 -12.68 -5.82
C ALA A 69 4.24 -13.34 -4.56
N MET A 70 4.86 -13.15 -3.40
CA MET A 70 4.33 -13.64 -2.12
C MET A 70 2.98 -13.00 -1.80
N THR A 71 2.89 -11.67 -1.91
CA THR A 71 1.66 -10.92 -1.63
C THR A 71 0.52 -11.33 -2.55
N ARG A 72 0.79 -11.49 -3.86
CA ARG A 72 -0.21 -11.99 -4.82
C ARG A 72 -0.73 -13.37 -4.38
N THR A 73 0.17 -14.27 -4.02
CA THR A 73 -0.20 -15.64 -3.62
C THR A 73 -1.07 -15.65 -2.37
N VAL A 74 -0.66 -14.91 -1.34
CA VAL A 74 -1.39 -14.79 -0.07
C VAL A 74 -2.74 -14.10 -0.29
N ALA A 75 -2.77 -12.98 -1.01
CA ALA A 75 -4.00 -12.23 -1.29
C ALA A 75 -5.04 -13.09 -2.02
N LEU A 76 -4.63 -13.83 -3.06
CA LEU A 76 -5.53 -14.72 -3.79
C LEU A 76 -6.05 -15.86 -2.92
N ARG A 77 -5.21 -16.42 -2.03
CA ARG A 77 -5.62 -17.46 -1.09
C ARG A 77 -6.69 -16.93 -0.12
N LEU A 78 -6.39 -15.85 0.59
CA LEU A 78 -7.28 -15.25 1.59
C LEU A 78 -8.58 -14.72 0.96
N TRP A 79 -8.50 -14.15 -0.25
CA TRP A 79 -9.68 -13.72 -0.99
C TRP A 79 -10.61 -14.89 -1.33
N ARG A 80 -10.07 -16.02 -1.79
CA ARG A 80 -10.86 -17.24 -2.07
C ARG A 80 -11.51 -17.81 -0.82
N GLU A 81 -10.75 -17.89 0.28
CA GLU A 81 -11.28 -18.35 1.58
C GLU A 81 -12.44 -17.46 2.02
N ARG A 82 -12.27 -16.14 1.93
CA ARG A 82 -13.29 -15.17 2.35
C ARG A 82 -14.54 -15.18 1.49
N THR A 83 -14.39 -15.38 0.18
CA THR A 83 -15.49 -15.36 -0.80
C THR A 83 -16.23 -16.70 -0.89
N ARG A 84 -15.65 -17.80 -0.40
CA ARG A 84 -16.27 -19.14 -0.42
C ARG A 84 -17.58 -19.22 0.35
N GLU A 85 -17.71 -18.47 1.45
CA GLU A 85 -18.91 -18.45 2.29
C GLU A 85 -19.92 -17.38 1.88
N MET A 86 -19.63 -16.60 0.82
CA MET A 86 -20.52 -15.56 0.35
C MET A 86 -21.67 -16.15 -0.49
N PRO A 87 -22.85 -15.51 -0.47
CA PRO A 87 -23.90 -15.78 -1.45
C PRO A 87 -23.39 -15.72 -2.89
N ASP A 88 -23.90 -16.58 -3.76
CA ASP A 88 -23.45 -16.75 -5.16
C ASP A 88 -23.33 -15.45 -5.95
N VAL A 89 -24.26 -14.52 -5.73
CA VAL A 89 -24.26 -13.21 -6.41
C VAL A 89 -23.05 -12.37 -6.00
N LEU A 90 -22.74 -12.33 -4.70
CA LEU A 90 -21.59 -11.59 -4.17
C LEU A 90 -20.27 -12.27 -4.56
N ARG A 91 -20.23 -13.60 -4.59
CA ARG A 91 -19.07 -14.35 -5.06
C ARG A 91 -18.74 -14.05 -6.52
N ARG A 92 -19.73 -14.07 -7.43
CA ARG A 92 -19.51 -13.70 -8.84
C ARG A 92 -19.06 -12.26 -9.02
N LEU A 93 -19.60 -11.34 -8.22
CA LEU A 93 -19.16 -9.94 -8.21
C LEU A 93 -17.70 -9.83 -7.77
N ALA A 94 -17.33 -10.52 -6.69
CA ALA A 94 -15.97 -10.57 -6.17
C ALA A 94 -14.97 -11.14 -7.20
N GLU A 95 -15.31 -12.25 -7.85
CA GLU A 95 -14.51 -12.83 -8.95
C GLU A 95 -14.38 -11.89 -10.15
N HIS A 96 -15.43 -11.13 -10.47
CA HIS A 96 -15.37 -10.14 -11.55
C HIS A 96 -14.44 -8.98 -11.20
N VAL A 97 -14.54 -8.43 -9.98
CA VAL A 97 -13.65 -7.37 -9.48
C VAL A 97 -12.18 -7.82 -9.48
N GLN A 98 -11.92 -9.05 -9.03
CA GLN A 98 -10.56 -9.63 -9.05
C GLN A 98 -10.02 -9.75 -10.48
N ARG A 99 -10.82 -10.23 -11.44
CA ARG A 99 -10.39 -10.33 -12.85
C ARG A 99 -10.06 -8.97 -13.45
N LEU A 100 -10.84 -7.93 -13.13
CA LEU A 100 -10.52 -6.56 -13.57
C LEU A 100 -9.19 -6.06 -12.98
N ALA A 101 -8.85 -6.48 -11.76
CA ALA A 101 -7.59 -6.13 -11.12
C ALA A 101 -6.39 -6.92 -11.67
N GLU A 102 -6.60 -8.17 -12.13
CA GLU A 102 -5.60 -8.98 -12.83
C GLU A 102 -5.37 -8.48 -14.27
N GLN A 103 -6.39 -8.01 -14.97
CA GLN A 103 -6.22 -7.43 -16.32
C GLN A 103 -5.37 -6.16 -16.35
N ARG A 104 -5.08 -5.55 -15.20
CA ARG A 104 -4.09 -4.48 -15.04
C ARG A 104 -2.65 -5.00 -14.93
N ASP A 105 -2.35 -6.24 -15.36
CA ASP A 105 -1.04 -6.92 -15.27
C ASP A 105 0.04 -6.35 -16.20
N ALA A 106 -0.25 -5.32 -17.02
CA ALA A 106 0.81 -4.42 -17.42
C ALA A 106 1.36 -3.79 -16.14
N GLU A 107 2.65 -3.97 -15.86
CA GLU A 107 3.39 -3.17 -14.87
C GLU A 107 2.85 -1.76 -15.02
N PRO A 108 2.09 -1.25 -14.03
CA PRO A 108 1.49 0.04 -14.28
C PRO A 108 2.69 0.98 -14.34
N GLU A 109 2.92 1.55 -15.52
CA GLU A 109 3.74 2.73 -15.75
C GLU A 109 3.08 3.89 -15.01
N TYR A 110 2.86 3.73 -13.71
CA TYR A 110 2.61 4.81 -12.78
C TYR A 110 3.87 5.62 -12.58
N ASP A 111 4.96 5.40 -13.33
CA ASP A 111 6.12 6.27 -13.29
C ASP A 111 5.71 7.71 -13.63
N ASP A 112 4.82 7.88 -14.61
CA ASP A 112 4.26 9.18 -14.96
C ASP A 112 3.31 9.71 -13.88
N GLU A 113 2.39 8.88 -13.37
CA GLU A 113 1.51 9.24 -12.25
C GLU A 113 2.28 9.57 -10.97
N LEU A 114 3.34 8.84 -10.65
CA LEU A 114 4.21 9.01 -9.48
C LEU A 114 5.07 10.26 -9.65
N ALA A 115 5.63 10.49 -10.84
CA ALA A 115 6.34 11.72 -11.17
C ALA A 115 5.40 12.93 -11.06
N ALA A 116 4.18 12.82 -11.62
CA ALA A 116 3.15 13.84 -11.50
C ALA A 116 2.75 14.08 -10.04
N LEU A 117 2.54 13.04 -9.25
CA LEU A 117 2.22 13.13 -7.83
C LEU A 117 3.35 13.81 -7.05
N ARG A 118 4.60 13.42 -7.25
CA ARG A 118 5.77 14.06 -6.59
C ARG A 118 5.81 15.55 -6.87
N ARG A 119 5.71 15.94 -8.15
CA ARG A 119 5.64 17.37 -8.55
C ARG A 119 4.44 18.09 -7.94
N CYS A 120 3.30 17.42 -7.84
CA CYS A 120 2.09 18.00 -7.26
C CYS A 120 2.17 18.15 -5.74
N LEU A 121 2.85 17.24 -5.05
CA LEU A 121 3.18 17.38 -3.64
C LEU A 121 4.12 18.56 -3.43
N ASP A 122 5.12 18.77 -4.30
CA ASP A 122 6.07 19.92 -4.28
C ASP A 122 5.42 21.28 -4.47
N ARG A 123 4.24 21.32 -5.07
CA ARG A 123 3.47 22.56 -5.27
C ARG A 123 2.40 22.78 -4.20
N LEU A 124 2.25 21.83 -3.29
CA LEU A 124 1.24 21.90 -2.24
C LEU A 124 1.70 22.89 -1.15
N PRO A 125 0.82 23.76 -0.62
CA PRO A 125 1.19 24.66 0.47
C PRO A 125 1.68 23.90 1.71
N ASP A 126 2.63 24.46 2.45
CA ASP A 126 3.31 23.81 3.59
C ASP A 126 2.34 23.17 4.59
N LYS A 127 1.29 23.91 5.00
CA LYS A 127 0.27 23.40 5.94
C LYS A 127 -0.48 22.16 5.42
N SER A 128 -0.71 22.10 4.11
CA SER A 128 -1.39 20.97 3.47
C SER A 128 -0.44 19.78 3.29
N ARG A 129 0.84 20.05 3.03
CA ARG A 129 1.89 19.02 2.97
C ARG A 129 2.09 18.38 4.34
N GLU A 130 2.28 19.19 5.38
CA GLU A 130 2.43 18.71 6.76
C GLU A 130 1.24 17.83 7.19
N LEU A 131 0.02 18.22 6.82
CA LEU A 131 -1.18 17.43 7.08
C LEU A 131 -1.16 16.04 6.40
N ILE A 132 -0.71 15.98 5.14
CA ILE A 132 -0.56 14.73 4.40
C ILE A 132 0.57 13.89 4.99
N ASP A 133 1.68 14.52 5.39
CA ASP A 133 2.83 13.86 6.01
C ASP A 133 2.44 13.18 7.32
N GLN A 134 1.72 13.89 8.20
CA GLN A 134 1.24 13.31 9.46
C GLN A 134 0.25 12.16 9.23
N TYR A 135 -0.64 12.27 8.24
CA TYR A 135 -1.67 11.28 8.00
C TYR A 135 -1.15 10.02 7.29
N TYR A 136 -0.29 10.17 6.29
CA TYR A 136 0.15 9.06 5.43
C TYR A 136 1.52 8.50 5.79
N PHE A 137 2.44 9.32 6.28
CA PHE A 137 3.82 8.88 6.53
C PHE A 137 4.08 8.64 8.02
N ALA A 138 3.40 9.37 8.91
CA ALA A 138 3.46 9.15 10.36
C ALA A 138 2.33 8.28 10.92
N ASP A 139 1.45 7.75 10.05
CA ASP A 139 0.33 6.85 10.36
C ASP A 139 -0.58 7.34 11.50
N ARG A 140 -0.76 8.67 11.61
CA ARG A 140 -1.59 9.28 12.65
C ARG A 140 -3.06 9.31 12.23
N SER A 141 -3.95 8.98 13.17
CA SER A 141 -5.39 9.12 12.94
C SER A 141 -5.80 10.60 12.84
N ALA A 142 -6.89 10.88 12.13
CA ALA A 142 -7.43 12.24 12.03
C ALA A 142 -7.79 12.85 13.41
N ALA A 143 -8.13 12.01 14.39
CA ALA A 143 -8.35 12.44 15.76
C ALA A 143 -7.05 12.91 16.43
N ALA A 144 -5.97 12.12 16.34
CA ALA A 144 -4.67 12.47 16.91
C ALA A 144 -4.07 13.72 16.25
N ILE A 145 -4.26 13.90 14.94
CA ILE A 145 -3.86 15.12 14.23
C ILE A 145 -4.69 16.32 14.71
N GLY A 146 -6.00 16.13 14.92
CA GLY A 146 -6.89 17.15 15.44
C GLY A 146 -6.46 17.66 16.81
N GLU A 147 -6.16 16.74 17.74
CA GLU A 147 -5.64 17.07 19.07
C GLU A 147 -4.34 17.87 18.99
N HIS A 148 -3.40 17.46 18.13
CA HIS A 148 -2.13 18.15 17.95
C HIS A 148 -2.28 19.58 17.38
N LEU A 149 -3.24 19.78 16.46
CA LEU A 149 -3.50 21.06 15.82
C LEU A 149 -4.52 21.93 16.59
N GLY A 150 -5.08 21.44 17.70
CA GLY A 150 -6.15 22.13 18.44
C GLY A 150 -7.47 22.23 17.66
N THR A 151 -7.76 21.25 16.79
CA THR A 151 -8.97 21.22 15.94
C THR A 151 -9.73 19.91 16.07
N ARG A 152 -10.97 19.85 15.54
CA ARG A 152 -11.79 18.63 15.58
C ARG A 152 -11.36 17.66 14.48
N ALA A 153 -11.48 16.35 14.75
CA ALA A 153 -11.21 15.30 13.78
C ALA A 153 -11.98 15.47 12.45
N ASP A 154 -13.24 15.93 12.50
CA ASP A 154 -14.03 16.22 11.30
C ASP A 154 -13.40 17.34 10.45
N THR A 155 -12.83 18.36 11.09
CA THR A 155 -12.12 19.45 10.40
C THR A 155 -10.88 18.92 9.69
N VAL A 156 -10.14 18.02 10.34
CA VAL A 156 -8.97 17.33 9.76
C VAL A 156 -9.37 16.48 8.57
N CYS A 157 -10.42 15.66 8.69
CA CYS A 157 -10.94 14.85 7.58
C CYS A 157 -11.33 15.70 6.37
N ARG A 158 -12.04 16.82 6.59
CA ARG A 158 -12.40 17.76 5.52
C ARG A 158 -11.16 18.40 4.89
N ALA A 159 -10.16 18.75 5.69
CA ALA A 159 -8.91 19.31 5.18
C ALA A 159 -8.16 18.29 4.30
N ILE A 160 -8.05 17.03 4.74
CA ILE A 160 -7.45 15.95 3.95
C ILE A 160 -8.20 15.73 2.64
N SER A 161 -9.54 15.70 2.66
CA SER A 161 -10.35 15.55 1.45
C SER A 161 -10.09 16.68 0.45
N ARG A 162 -10.03 17.94 0.91
CA ARG A 162 -9.71 19.10 0.06
C ARG A 162 -8.30 19.01 -0.52
N VAL A 163 -7.33 18.52 0.25
CA VAL A 163 -5.97 18.32 -0.25
C VAL A 163 -5.93 17.21 -1.31
N ARG A 164 -6.64 16.10 -1.10
CA ARG A 164 -6.78 15.02 -2.10
C ARG A 164 -7.42 15.50 -3.40
N GLU A 165 -8.44 16.35 -3.33
CA GLU A 165 -9.05 16.99 -4.51
C GLU A 165 -8.03 17.84 -5.26
N LYS A 166 -7.28 18.70 -4.56
CA LYS A 166 -6.23 19.53 -5.18
C LYS A 166 -5.13 18.69 -5.83
N LEU A 167 -4.69 17.61 -5.17
CA LEU A 167 -3.69 16.70 -5.73
C LEU A 167 -4.24 15.99 -6.96
N ARG A 168 -5.49 15.52 -6.93
CA ARG A 168 -6.15 14.89 -8.09
C ARG A 168 -6.22 15.84 -9.28
N ASP A 169 -6.63 17.09 -9.06
CA ASP A 169 -6.69 18.10 -10.12
C ASP A 169 -5.31 18.41 -10.69
N CYS A 170 -4.30 18.52 -9.82
CA CYS A 170 -2.92 18.76 -10.24
C CYS A 170 -2.38 17.59 -11.08
N ILE A 171 -2.52 16.35 -10.61
CA ILE A 171 -2.07 15.15 -11.31
C ILE A 171 -2.76 15.04 -12.67
N SER A 172 -4.08 15.22 -12.70
CA SER A 172 -4.88 15.18 -13.93
C SER A 172 -4.43 16.23 -14.95
N ARG A 173 -3.95 17.41 -14.51
CA ARG A 173 -3.39 18.45 -15.38
C ARG A 173 -1.96 18.15 -15.81
N SER A 174 -1.14 17.55 -14.95
CA SER A 174 0.24 17.18 -15.27
C SER A 174 0.28 16.08 -16.32
N LEU A 175 -0.53 15.02 -16.15
CA LEU A 175 -0.61 13.93 -17.12
C LEU A 175 -1.12 14.40 -18.48
N LYS A 176 -2.13 15.28 -18.52
CA LYS A 176 -2.61 15.90 -19.77
C LYS A 176 -1.57 16.76 -20.50
N ARG A 177 -0.52 17.23 -19.82
CA ARG A 177 0.57 18.01 -20.42
C ARG A 177 1.69 17.12 -20.96
N GLU A 178 1.85 15.92 -20.42
CA GLU A 178 2.81 14.91 -20.88
C GLU A 178 2.28 14.06 -22.06
N SER A 179 0.99 14.22 -22.42
CA SER A 179 0.41 13.69 -23.67
C SER A 179 0.25 14.74 -24.79
N PRO A 180 1.32 15.29 -25.41
CA PRO A 180 1.26 15.75 -26.78
C PRO A 180 1.69 14.60 -27.72
N ASP A 181 0.87 14.34 -28.74
CA ASP A 181 0.97 13.29 -29.78
C ASP A 181 0.43 11.88 -29.42
N ALA A 182 -0.84 11.69 -29.78
CA ALA A 182 -1.33 10.46 -30.40
C ALA A 182 -1.61 10.76 -31.88
#